data_AF-A0A358A3P7-F1
#
_entry.id   AF-A0A358A3P7-F1
#
_cell.length_a   1.000
_cell.length_b   1.000
_cell.length_c   1.000
_cell.angle_alpha   90.00
_cell.angle_beta   90.00
_cell.angle_gamma   90.00
#
_symmetry.space_group_name_H-M   'P 1'
#
loop_
_entity.id
_entity.type
_entity.pdbx_description
1 polymer ?
#
loop_
_entity_poly.entity_id
_entity_poly.type
_entity_poly.pdbx_seq_one_letter_code
_entity_poly.pdbx_strand_id
1 'polypeptide(L)'
;MAIYDTMQFVQPEVGTICMGLGASMGQFLLCAGAPGKRYALPHARIMMHQPLGGVQGQATDIAIQAEQMAYTKRLLQERIAQHTGQTYETIEADSDRDRWFTAEQAKEYGLIDHVIVKRGEML
;
A
#
# COMPACT_ATOMS: atom_id res chain seq x y z
N MET A 1 -4.55 8.01 5.65
CA MET A 1 -3.26 8.35 6.28
C MET A 1 -3.25 8.15 7.79
N ALA A 2 -4.27 8.53 8.57
CA ALA A 2 -4.25 8.40 10.04
C ALA A 2 -3.71 7.07 10.64
N ILE A 3 -4.12 5.91 10.11
CA ILE A 3 -3.61 4.60 10.58
C ILE A 3 -2.11 4.46 10.26
N TYR A 4 -1.72 4.80 9.02
CA TYR A 4 -0.32 4.80 8.61
C TYR A 4 0.52 5.69 9.52
N ASP A 5 0.09 6.92 9.76
CA ASP A 5 0.84 7.86 10.60
C ASP A 5 0.97 7.33 12.02
N THR A 6 -0.07 6.69 12.55
CA THR A 6 -0.01 6.03 13.87
C THR A 6 1.02 4.91 13.87
N MET A 7 1.05 4.07 12.82
CA MET A 7 2.04 2.98 12.69
C MET A 7 3.48 3.51 12.68
N GLN A 8 3.72 4.68 12.06
CA GLN A 8 5.05 5.30 12.02
C GLN A 8 5.38 6.13 13.28
N PHE A 9 4.36 6.61 13.99
CA PHE A 9 4.51 7.52 15.15
C PHE A 9 4.79 6.78 16.46
N VAL A 10 4.19 5.61 16.66
CA VAL A 10 4.36 4.86 17.91
C VAL A 10 5.75 4.24 18.02
N GLN A 11 6.25 4.10 19.24
CA GLN A 11 7.56 3.49 19.49
C GLN A 11 7.67 2.00 19.11
N PRO A 12 6.63 1.15 19.36
CA PRO A 12 6.72 -0.25 18.98
C PRO A 12 6.73 -0.44 17.46
N GLU A 13 7.56 -1.37 16.98
CA GLU A 13 7.53 -1.79 15.58
C GLU A 13 6.19 -2.46 15.25
N VAL A 14 5.50 -1.96 14.22
CA VAL A 14 4.21 -2.52 13.80
C VAL A 14 4.44 -3.57 12.72
N GLY A 15 4.24 -4.84 13.08
CA GLY A 15 4.16 -5.94 12.11
C GLY A 15 2.81 -5.99 11.40
N THR A 16 2.81 -6.35 10.12
CA THR A 16 1.59 -6.44 9.29
C THR A 16 1.44 -7.84 8.73
N ILE A 17 0.21 -8.37 8.70
CA ILE A 17 -0.06 -9.69 8.12
C ILE A 17 -1.31 -9.65 7.24
N CYS A 18 -1.15 -10.05 5.97
CA CYS A 18 -2.27 -10.24 5.06
C CYS A 18 -2.76 -11.70 5.12
N MET A 19 -3.98 -11.91 5.62
CA MET A 19 -4.58 -13.24 5.79
C MET A 19 -5.66 -13.58 4.76
N GLY A 20 -5.80 -12.76 3.70
CA GLY A 20 -6.84 -12.96 2.68
C GLY A 20 -6.70 -11.95 1.56
N LEU A 21 -7.22 -10.74 1.74
CA LEU A 21 -7.14 -9.66 0.76
C LEU A 21 -6.50 -8.42 1.37
N GLY A 22 -5.43 -7.95 0.76
CA GLY A 22 -4.86 -6.62 0.99
C GLY A 22 -5.01 -5.80 -0.28
N ALA A 23 -6.06 -4.99 -0.38
CA ALA A 23 -6.37 -4.22 -1.58
C ALA A 23 -6.45 -2.73 -1.28
N SER A 24 -6.02 -1.89 -2.22
CA SER A 24 -6.10 -0.42 -2.08
C SER A 24 -5.41 0.05 -0.78
N MET A 25 -6.08 0.82 0.07
CA MET A 25 -5.56 1.22 1.39
C MET A 25 -5.13 0.03 2.27
N GLY A 26 -5.71 -1.16 2.10
CA GLY A 26 -5.25 -2.37 2.79
C GLY A 26 -3.87 -2.84 2.33
N GLN A 27 -3.57 -2.77 1.03
CA GLN A 27 -2.23 -3.03 0.50
C GLN A 27 -1.23 -1.96 0.98
N PHE A 28 -1.65 -0.70 0.99
CA PHE A 28 -0.81 0.39 1.46
C PHE A 28 -0.39 0.21 2.92
N LEU A 29 -1.33 -0.12 3.81
CA LEU A 29 -1.02 -0.39 5.21
C LEU A 29 -0.17 -1.65 5.38
N LEU A 30 -0.39 -2.68 4.56
CA LEU A 30 0.42 -3.89 4.56
C LEU A 30 1.90 -3.57 4.32
N CYS A 31 2.23 -2.83 3.26
CA CYS A 31 3.62 -2.53 2.95
C CYS A 31 4.27 -1.54 3.93
N ALA A 32 3.46 -0.77 4.66
CA ALA A 32 3.92 0.22 5.64
C ALA A 32 4.29 -0.36 7.02
N GLY A 33 4.19 -1.69 7.21
CA GLY A 33 4.71 -2.35 8.40
C GLY A 33 6.23 -2.19 8.53
N ALA A 34 6.76 -2.44 9.72
CA ALA A 34 8.19 -2.36 9.98
C ALA A 34 8.99 -3.29 9.04
N PRO A 35 10.15 -2.86 8.51
CA PRO A 35 10.98 -3.68 7.64
C PRO A 35 11.31 -5.04 8.24
N GLY A 36 11.15 -6.12 7.47
CA GLY A 36 11.32 -7.50 7.95
C GLY A 36 10.12 -8.07 8.72
N LYS A 37 9.09 -7.27 8.99
CA LYS A 37 7.89 -7.65 9.76
C LYS A 37 6.58 -7.55 8.96
N ARG A 38 6.68 -7.65 7.63
CA ARG A 38 5.52 -7.62 6.72
C ARG A 38 5.29 -9.01 6.15
N TYR A 39 4.11 -9.56 6.41
CA TYR A 39 3.80 -10.97 6.15
C TYR A 39 2.55 -11.13 5.28
N ALA A 40 2.48 -12.24 4.55
CA ALA A 40 1.23 -12.71 3.96
C ALA A 40 1.09 -14.23 4.05
N LEU A 41 -0.15 -14.72 4.10
CA LEU A 41 -0.43 -16.15 3.94
C LEU A 41 -0.33 -16.56 2.46
N PRO A 42 -0.12 -17.85 2.14
CA PRO A 42 0.24 -18.27 0.78
C PRO A 42 -0.83 -18.00 -0.28
N HIS A 43 -2.10 -17.95 0.13
CA HIS A 43 -3.24 -17.69 -0.76
C HIS A 43 -3.76 -16.25 -0.68
N ALA A 44 -3.05 -15.38 0.04
CA ALA A 44 -3.40 -13.98 0.09
C ALA A 44 -3.28 -13.35 -1.29
N ARG A 45 -4.21 -12.45 -1.60
CA ARG A 45 -4.17 -11.62 -2.80
C ARG A 45 -3.93 -10.18 -2.38
N ILE A 46 -3.00 -9.54 -3.08
CA ILE A 46 -2.66 -8.14 -2.85
C ILE A 46 -2.97 -7.37 -4.13
N MET A 47 -3.58 -6.19 -3.99
CA MET A 47 -3.98 -5.37 -5.14
C MET A 47 -3.62 -3.91 -4.89
N MET A 48 -2.84 -3.36 -5.81
CA MET A 48 -2.46 -1.95 -5.84
C MET A 48 -3.21 -1.26 -6.98
N HIS A 49 -3.74 -0.07 -6.71
CA HIS A 49 -4.30 0.81 -7.72
C HIS A 49 -4.21 2.27 -7.26
N GLN A 50 -4.45 3.20 -8.17
CA GLN A 50 -4.55 4.61 -7.85
C GLN A 50 -5.80 4.87 -6.99
N PRO A 51 -5.79 5.92 -6.14
CA PRO A 51 -6.97 6.31 -5.40
C PRO A 51 -8.13 6.62 -6.34
N LEU A 52 -9.32 6.16 -5.96
CA LEU A 52 -10.55 6.46 -6.69
C LEU A 52 -11.23 7.67 -6.05
N GLY A 53 -11.71 8.57 -6.89
CA GLY A 53 -12.47 9.75 -6.49
C GLY A 53 -13.40 10.20 -7.62
N GLY A 54 -14.47 10.89 -7.24
CA GLY A 54 -15.37 11.55 -8.18
C GLY A 54 -15.64 12.95 -7.68
N VAL A 55 -15.77 13.91 -8.60
CA VAL A 55 -16.12 15.29 -8.27
C VAL A 55 -17.26 15.77 -9.15
N GLN A 56 -18.18 16.51 -8.54
CA GLN A 56 -19.26 17.23 -9.21
C GLN A 56 -19.45 18.56 -8.49
N GLY A 57 -19.69 19.65 -9.21
CA GLY A 57 -19.85 20.97 -8.62
C GLY A 57 -19.54 22.09 -9.60
N GLN A 58 -19.29 23.29 -9.07
CA GLN A 58 -18.82 24.40 -9.90
C GLN A 58 -17.40 24.10 -10.42
N ALA A 59 -17.01 24.76 -11.51
CA ALA A 59 -15.67 24.59 -12.08
C ALA A 59 -14.55 24.81 -11.06
N THR A 60 -14.72 25.76 -10.14
CA THR A 60 -13.77 26.05 -9.05
C THR A 60 -13.68 24.89 -8.05
N ASP A 61 -14.82 24.31 -7.64
CA ASP A 61 -14.83 23.17 -6.73
C ASP A 61 -14.19 21.94 -7.37
N ILE A 62 -14.46 21.71 -8.66
CA ILE A 62 -13.84 20.65 -9.45
C ILE A 62 -12.32 20.79 -9.46
N ALA A 63 -11.81 22.00 -9.72
CA ALA A 63 -10.37 22.27 -9.75
C ALA A 63 -9.71 22.02 -8.37
N ILE A 64 -10.32 22.51 -7.29
CA ILE A 64 -9.82 22.32 -5.92
C ILE A 64 -9.73 20.83 -5.57
N GLN A 65 -10.78 20.06 -5.86
CA GLN A 65 -10.80 18.64 -5.55
C GLN A 65 -9.83 17.84 -6.43
N ALA A 66 -9.70 18.19 -7.72
CA ALA A 66 -8.73 17.56 -8.59
C ALA A 66 -7.29 17.76 -8.09
N GLU A 67 -6.96 18.97 -7.59
CA GLU A 67 -5.67 19.25 -6.97
C GLU A 67 -5.43 18.40 -5.72
N GLN A 68 -6.43 18.29 -4.83
CA GLN A 68 -6.35 17.46 -3.62
C GLN A 68 -6.22 15.96 -3.94
N MET A 69 -6.91 15.47 -4.97
CA MET A 69 -6.78 14.09 -5.45
C MET A 69 -5.38 13.84 -6.01
N ALA A 70 -4.84 14.77 -6.80
CA ALA A 70 -3.48 14.67 -7.32
C ALA A 70 -2.42 14.65 -6.21
N TYR A 71 -2.58 15.52 -5.20
CA TYR A 71 -1.72 15.54 -4.01
C TYR A 71 -1.76 14.19 -3.27
N THR A 72 -2.97 13.68 -3.00
CA THR A 72 -3.15 12.41 -2.27
C THR A 72 -2.60 11.22 -3.05
N LYS A 73 -2.83 11.18 -4.37
CA LYS A 73 -2.28 10.15 -5.27
C LYS A 73 -0.76 10.11 -5.18
N ARG A 74 -0.12 11.26 -5.38
CA ARG A 74 1.34 11.37 -5.33
C ARG A 74 1.90 10.96 -3.97
N LEU A 75 1.32 11.46 -2.88
CA LEU A 75 1.75 11.14 -1.52
C LEU A 75 1.70 9.62 -1.26
N LEU A 76 0.61 8.95 -1.63
CA LEU A 76 0.50 7.50 -1.45
C LEU A 76 1.54 6.75 -2.29
N GLN A 77 1.75 7.15 -3.55
CA GLN A 77 2.72 6.50 -4.43
C GLN A 77 4.15 6.67 -3.93
N GLU A 78 4.54 7.86 -3.46
CA GLU A 78 5.85 8.11 -2.84
C GLU A 78 6.06 7.25 -1.59
N ARG A 79 5.03 7.07 -0.75
CA ARG A 79 5.12 6.21 0.44
C ARG A 79 5.15 4.72 0.10
N ILE A 80 4.43 4.27 -0.92
CA ILE A 80 4.56 2.90 -1.40
C ILE A 80 5.98 2.67 -1.92
N ALA A 81 6.50 3.56 -2.76
CA ALA A 81 7.87 3.49 -3.30
C ALA A 81 8.92 3.41 -2.18
N GLN A 82 8.79 4.26 -1.16
CA GLN A 82 9.66 4.24 0.02
C GLN A 82 9.66 2.88 0.73
N HIS A 83 8.49 2.25 0.89
CA HIS A 83 8.35 1.00 1.62
C HIS A 83 8.69 -0.24 0.79
N THR A 84 8.52 -0.19 -0.53
CA THR A 84 8.81 -1.31 -1.43
C THR A 84 10.24 -1.33 -1.95
N GLY A 85 10.91 -0.18 -1.94
CA GLY A 85 12.20 0.00 -2.61
C GLY A 85 12.09 0.18 -4.13
N GLN A 86 10.87 0.24 -4.68
CA GLN A 86 10.64 0.60 -6.07
C GLN A 86 10.81 2.11 -6.28
N THR A 87 11.04 2.54 -7.52
CA THR A 87 11.01 3.97 -7.84
C THR A 87 9.58 4.50 -7.87
N TYR A 88 9.42 5.82 -7.69
CA TYR A 88 8.12 6.48 -7.83
C TYR A 88 7.49 6.18 -9.19
N GLU A 89 8.26 6.24 -10.27
CA GLU A 89 7.79 6.03 -11.63
C GLU A 89 7.25 4.62 -11.84
N THR A 90 7.91 3.61 -11.24
CA THR A 90 7.42 2.23 -11.26
C THR A 90 6.09 2.11 -10.53
N ILE A 91 5.97 2.69 -9.33
CA ILE A 91 4.70 2.68 -8.58
C ILE A 91 3.60 3.42 -9.33
N GLU A 92 3.91 4.57 -9.94
CA GLU A 92 2.96 5.36 -10.71
C GLU A 92 2.39 4.57 -11.89
N ALA A 93 3.27 3.96 -12.69
CA ALA A 93 2.87 3.12 -13.83
C ALA A 93 2.08 1.89 -13.37
N ASP A 94 2.55 1.23 -12.32
CA ASP A 94 1.99 -0.04 -11.84
C ASP A 94 0.67 0.12 -11.08
N SER A 95 0.37 1.32 -10.58
CA SER A 95 -0.89 1.65 -9.90
C SER A 95 -1.93 2.30 -10.81
N ASP A 96 -1.62 2.63 -12.07
CA ASP A 96 -2.59 3.31 -12.94
C ASP A 96 -3.86 2.48 -13.21
N ARG A 97 -3.74 1.16 -13.16
CA ARG A 97 -4.88 0.22 -13.14
C ARG A 97 -4.71 -0.78 -12.01
N ASP A 98 -5.77 -1.54 -11.75
CA ASP A 98 -5.74 -2.63 -10.78
C ASP A 98 -4.63 -3.62 -11.13
N ARG A 99 -3.58 -3.63 -10.32
CA ARG A 99 -2.48 -4.58 -10.42
C ARG A 99 -2.55 -5.58 -9.28
N TRP A 100 -2.64 -6.84 -9.67
CA TRP A 100 -2.83 -7.95 -8.74
C TRP A 100 -1.55 -8.75 -8.53
N PHE A 101 -1.33 -9.12 -7.29
CA PHE A 101 -0.18 -9.89 -6.84
C PHE A 101 -0.66 -11.14 -6.08
N THR A 102 0.01 -12.26 -6.34
CA THR A 102 0.10 -13.38 -5.40
C THR A 102 0.99 -12.99 -4.22
N ALA A 103 0.97 -13.77 -3.13
CA ALA A 103 1.85 -13.54 -1.99
C ALA A 103 3.34 -13.51 -2.38
N GLU A 104 3.78 -14.44 -3.23
CA GLU A 104 5.18 -14.48 -3.70
C GLU A 104 5.53 -13.28 -4.58
N GLN A 105 4.67 -12.89 -5.52
CA GLN A 105 4.88 -11.69 -6.34
C GLN A 105 4.93 -10.43 -5.49
N ALA A 106 4.10 -10.35 -4.44
CA ALA A 106 4.11 -9.22 -3.53
C ALA A 106 5.42 -9.14 -2.73
N LYS A 107 5.97 -10.29 -2.33
CA LYS A 107 7.28 -10.36 -1.69
C LYS A 107 8.39 -9.90 -2.65
N GLU A 108 8.42 -10.44 -3.86
CA GLU A 108 9.40 -10.05 -4.89
C GLU A 108 9.32 -8.56 -5.24
N TYR A 109 8.12 -7.99 -5.26
CA TYR A 109 7.90 -6.57 -5.52
C TYR A 109 8.29 -5.67 -4.34
N GLY A 110 8.44 -6.23 -3.14
CA GLY A 110 8.78 -5.50 -1.90
C GLY A 110 7.58 -5.03 -1.07
N LEU A 111 6.34 -5.47 -1.39
CA LEU A 111 5.13 -5.13 -0.63
C LEU A 111 5.10 -5.83 0.74
N ILE A 112 5.76 -6.98 0.85
CA ILE A 112 5.92 -7.77 2.07
C ILE A 112 7.34 -8.35 2.11
N ASP A 113 7.77 -8.83 3.27
CA ASP A 113 9.07 -9.46 3.45
C ASP A 113 8.98 -11.00 3.39
N HIS A 114 7.87 -11.56 3.89
CA HIS A 114 7.74 -13.00 4.10
C HIS A 114 6.36 -13.53 3.69
N VAL A 115 6.36 -14.70 3.04
CA VAL A 115 5.18 -15.55 2.91
C VAL A 115 5.29 -16.65 3.96
N ILE A 116 4.29 -16.76 4.83
CA ILE A 116 4.32 -17.67 5.99
C ILE A 116 3.13 -18.62 5.99
N VAL A 117 3.32 -19.83 6.51
CA VAL A 117 2.29 -20.88 6.55
C VAL A 117 1.83 -21.16 7.98
N LYS A 118 2.70 -20.93 8.97
CA LYS A 118 2.42 -21.19 10.39
C LYS A 118 2.78 -19.99 11.26
N ARG A 119 2.07 -19.86 12.38
CA ARG A 119 2.29 -18.77 13.36
C ARG A 119 3.73 -18.65 13.85
N GLY A 120 4.43 -19.78 14.02
CA GLY A 120 5.80 -19.81 14.54
C GLY A 120 6.86 -19.25 13.58
N GLU A 121 6.48 -18.86 12.36
CA GLU A 121 7.37 -18.27 11.36
C GLU A 121 7.41 -16.73 11.42
N MET A 122 6.58 -16.11 12.27
CA MET A 122 6.63 -14.65 12.53
C MET A 122 7.76 -14.34 13.52
N LEU A 123 8.53 -13.28 13.24
CA LEU A 123 9.67 -12.81 14.04
C LEU A 123 9.30 -11.62 14.93
#